data_AF-A0A7V8E4V7-F1
#
_entry.id   AF-A0A7V8E4V7-F1
#
_cell.length_a   1.000
_cell.length_b   1.000
_cell.length_c   1.000
_cell.angle_alpha   90.00
_cell.angle_beta   90.00
_cell.angle_gamma   90.00
#
_symmetry.space_group_name_H-M   'P 1'
#
loop_
_entity.id
_entity.type
_entity.pdbx_description
1 polymer ?
#
loop_
_entity_poly.entity_id
_entity_poly.type
_entity_poly.pdbx_seq_one_letter_code
_entity_poly.pdbx_strand_id
1 'polypeptide(L)' 'METNVTLKCVPVAVLGLFLAASAALAGPPSQEQLKKQRDDKFAEAWVKKYPWVTDYSKAKEEAKKSGKLIFAYFSRSYSP' A
#
# COMPACT_ATOMS: atom_id res chain seq x y z
N MET A 1 -55.85 -23.06 -12.09
CA MET A 1 -55.55 -21.92 -11.20
C MET A 1 -54.10 -21.56 -11.43
N GLU A 2 -53.85 -20.59 -12.30
CA GLU A 2 -52.50 -20.13 -12.67
C GLU A 2 -52.11 -18.97 -11.76
N THR A 3 -51.03 -19.12 -11.00
CA THR A 3 -50.51 -18.04 -10.14
C THR A 3 -49.42 -17.27 -10.88
N ASN A 4 -49.80 -16.09 -11.38
CA ASN A 4 -48.92 -15.07 -11.94
C ASN A 4 -47.93 -14.59 -10.88
N VAL A 5 -46.63 -14.81 -11.10
CA VAL A 5 -45.55 -14.20 -10.33
C VAL A 5 -45.26 -12.83 -10.93
N THR A 6 -45.78 -11.78 -10.31
CA THR A 6 -45.45 -10.39 -10.66
C THR A 6 -44.07 -10.04 -10.10
N LEU A 7 -43.03 -10.25 -10.91
CA LEU A 7 -41.67 -9.83 -10.63
C LEU A 7 -41.60 -8.28 -10.68
N LYS A 8 -41.75 -7.63 -9.53
CA LYS A 8 -41.51 -6.18 -9.40
C LYS A 8 -40.00 -5.94 -9.37
N CYS A 9 -39.49 -5.26 -10.39
CA CYS A 9 -38.12 -4.77 -10.50
C CYS A 9 -37.72 -4.00 -9.23
N VAL A 10 -36.88 -4.61 -8.39
CA VAL A 10 -36.12 -3.90 -7.36
C VAL A 10 -35.04 -3.10 -8.10
N PRO A 11 -34.92 -1.78 -7.89
CA PRO A 11 -34.00 -0.95 -8.66
C PRO A 11 -32.56 -1.32 -8.32
N VAL A 12 -31.84 -1.86 -9.31
CA VAL A 12 -30.40 -2.19 -9.31
C VAL A 12 -29.50 -0.97 -9.01
N ALA A 13 -30.07 0.24 -8.91
CA ALA A 13 -29.34 1.48 -8.69
C ALA A 13 -28.87 1.74 -7.25
N VAL A 14 -29.39 1.05 -6.23
CA VAL A 14 -29.02 1.33 -4.82
C VAL A 14 -27.74 0.61 -4.37
N LEU A 15 -27.35 -0.48 -5.05
CA LEU A 15 -26.17 -1.26 -4.67
C LEU A 15 -24.84 -0.63 -5.12
N GLY A 16 -24.87 0.26 -6.11
CA GLY A 16 -23.67 0.94 -6.63
C GLY A 16 -23.11 2.04 -5.72
N LEU A 17 -23.94 2.62 -4.83
CA LEU A 17 -23.53 3.76 -4.01
C LEU A 17 -22.74 3.37 -2.74
N PHE A 18 -22.83 2.11 -2.31
CA PHE A 18 -22.13 1.64 -1.10
C PHE A 18 -20.65 1.24 -1.35
N LEU A 19 -20.29 0.87 -2.58
CA LEU A 19 -18.92 0.47 -2.92
C LEU A 19 -17.95 1.66 -3.05
N ALA A 20 -18.44 2.85 -3.40
CA ALA A 20 -17.60 4.05 -3.55
C ALA A 20 -17.29 4.76 -2.22
N ALA A 21 -18.10 4.55 -1.17
CA ALA A 21 -17.95 5.24 0.11
C ALA A 21 -16.88 4.63 1.04
N SER A 22 -16.41 3.42 0.77
CA SER A 22 -15.50 2.69 1.67
C SER A 22 -14.03 3.14 1.56
N ALA A 23 -13.62 3.70 0.42
CA ALA A 23 -12.23 4.11 0.20
C ALA A 23 -11.88 5.49 0.81
N ALA A 24 -12.88 6.31 1.13
CA ALA A 24 -12.68 7.68 1.62
C ALA A 24 -12.64 7.83 3.15
N LEU A 25 -12.91 6.75 3.91
CA LEU A 25 -13.03 6.80 5.38
C LEU A 25 -11.72 6.49 6.12
N ALA A 26 -10.67 6.01 5.43
CA ALA A 26 -9.36 5.85 6.02
C ALA A 26 -8.63 7.20 6.00
N GLY A 27 -8.62 7.91 7.14
CA GLY A 27 -7.78 9.09 7.34
C GLY A 27 -6.29 8.77 7.17
N PRO A 28 -5.42 9.79 7.02
CA PRO A 28 -3.99 9.57 6.88
C PRO A 28 -3.43 8.79 8.09
N PRO A 29 -2.47 7.87 7.88
CA PRO A 29 -1.90 7.09 8.97
C PRO A 29 -1.18 7.99 9.98
N SER A 30 -1.23 7.61 11.26
CA SER A 30 -0.50 8.30 12.32
C SER A 30 1.01 8.08 12.20
N GLN A 31 1.80 8.93 12.85
CA GLN A 31 3.26 8.77 12.88
C GLN A 31 3.70 7.45 13.54
N GLU A 32 2.99 7.01 14.57
CA GLU A 32 3.22 5.72 15.24
C GLU A 32 2.94 4.56 14.29
N GLN A 33 1.85 4.64 13.51
CA GLN A 33 1.52 3.64 12.50
C GLN A 33 2.59 3.57 11.41
N LEU A 34 3.07 4.71 10.91
CA LEU A 34 4.13 4.77 9.90
C LEU A 34 5.45 4.19 10.43
N LYS A 35 5.82 4.50 11.68
CA LYS A 35 7.01 3.91 12.33
C LYS A 35 6.89 2.39 12.42
N LYS A 36 5.72 1.89 12.85
CA LYS A 36 5.45 0.45 12.91
C LYS A 36 5.55 -0.20 11.52
N GLN A 37 4.90 0.37 10.51
CA GLN A 37 4.91 -0.16 9.14
C GLN A 37 6.33 -0.21 8.55
N ARG A 38 7.15 0.82 8.83
CA ARG A 38 8.56 0.85 8.49
C ARG A 38 9.32 -0.30 9.17
N ASP A 39 9.15 -0.46 10.48
CA ASP A 39 9.86 -1.47 11.27
C ASP A 39 9.46 -2.90 10.84
N ASP A 40 8.17 -3.13 10.59
CA ASP A 40 7.63 -4.37 10.05
C ASP A 40 8.25 -4.68 8.67
N LYS A 41 8.38 -3.67 7.80
CA LYS A 41 9.01 -3.84 6.46
C LYS A 41 10.49 -4.21 6.57
N PHE A 42 11.25 -3.55 7.44
CA PHE A 42 12.66 -3.89 7.67
C PHE A 42 12.84 -5.25 8.36
N ALA A 43 11.78 -5.78 9.01
CA ALA A 43 11.82 -7.10 9.61
C ALA A 43 11.70 -8.24 8.58
N GLU A 44 11.25 -7.96 7.35
CA GLU A 44 11.05 -8.98 6.31
C GLU A 44 12.35 -9.66 5.89
N ALA A 45 12.27 -10.97 5.61
CA ALA A 45 13.43 -11.81 5.34
C ALA A 45 14.25 -11.33 4.13
N TRP A 46 13.60 -10.83 3.08
CA TRP A 46 14.29 -10.35 1.87
C TRP A 46 15.07 -9.05 2.12
N VAL A 47 14.61 -8.19 3.04
CA VAL A 47 15.34 -6.98 3.45
C VAL A 47 16.57 -7.40 4.24
N LYS A 48 16.44 -8.35 5.15
CA LYS A 48 17.57 -8.85 5.96
C LYS A 48 18.59 -9.67 5.16
N LYS A 49 18.19 -10.24 4.03
CA LYS A 49 19.06 -11.10 3.20
C LYS A 49 20.25 -10.35 2.60
N TYR A 50 20.15 -9.04 2.38
CA TYR A 50 21.20 -8.23 1.76
C TYR A 50 21.53 -6.99 2.61
N PRO A 51 22.78 -6.49 2.59
CA PRO A 51 23.20 -5.34 3.39
C PRO A 51 22.75 -4.02 2.74
N TRP A 52 21.45 -3.71 2.80
CA TRP A 52 20.91 -2.47 2.24
C TRP A 52 21.44 -1.23 2.98
N VAL A 53 21.80 -0.20 2.22
CA VAL A 53 22.11 1.13 2.76
C VAL A 53 20.82 1.94 2.82
N THR A 54 20.36 2.26 4.03
CA THR A 54 19.09 2.96 4.27
C THR A 54 19.24 4.48 4.44
N ASP A 55 20.48 4.98 4.38
CA ASP A 55 20.81 6.40 4.49
C ASP A 55 21.34 6.92 3.16
N TYR A 56 20.69 7.96 2.63
CA TYR A 56 21.03 8.51 1.32
C TYR A 56 22.41 9.17 1.29
N SER A 57 22.84 9.82 2.36
CA SER A 57 24.16 10.45 2.42
C SER A 57 25.26 9.40 2.40
N LYS A 58 25.10 8.31 3.17
CA LYS A 58 26.01 7.15 3.14
C LYS A 58 26.03 6.49 1.77
N ALA A 59 24.88 6.32 1.12
CA ALA A 59 24.79 5.74 -0.23
C ALA A 59 25.57 6.59 -1.26
N LYS A 60 25.50 7.93 -1.17
CA LYS A 60 26.28 8.84 -2.02
C LYS A 60 27.78 8.73 -1.76
N GLU A 61 28.20 8.63 -0.51
CA GLU A 61 29.61 8.45 -0.17
C GLU A 61 30.15 7.13 -0.76
N GLU A 62 29.40 6.04 -0.61
CA GLU A 62 29.79 4.73 -1.14
C GLU A 62 29.82 4.71 -2.68
N ALA A 63 28.86 5.36 -3.33
CA ALA A 63 28.84 5.52 -4.79
C ALA A 63 30.08 6.29 -5.30
N LYS A 64 30.46 7.37 -4.61
CA LYS A 64 31.68 8.14 -4.95
C LYS A 64 32.94 7.32 -4.76
N LYS A 65 33.04 6.54 -3.68
CA LYS A 65 34.20 5.69 -3.38
C LYS A 65 34.35 4.55 -4.37
N SER A 66 33.23 3.91 -4.72
CA SER A 66 33.21 2.73 -5.60
C SER A 66 33.15 3.06 -7.09
N GLY A 67 32.85 4.31 -7.45
CA GLY A 67 32.61 4.73 -8.84
C GLY A 67 31.34 4.13 -9.46
N LYS A 68 30.44 3.57 -8.65
CA LYS A 68 29.21 2.91 -9.11
C LYS A 68 27.99 3.81 -8.93
N LEU A 69 26.99 3.60 -9.78
CA LEU A 69 25.68 4.25 -9.63
C LEU A 69 24.93 3.68 -8.42
N ILE A 70 24.08 4.52 -7.82
CA ILE A 70 23.17 4.10 -6.76
C ILE A 70 21.97 3.40 -7.39
N PHE A 71 21.77 2.13 -7.07
CA PHE A 71 20.54 1.41 -7.37
C PHE A 71 19.63 1.44 -6.14
N ALA A 72 18.56 2.24 -6.21
CA ALA A 72 17.60 2.40 -5.13
C ALA A 72 16.29 1.68 -5.46
N TYR A 73 15.72 1.00 -4.46
CA TYR A 73 14.42 0.34 -4.56
C TYR A 73 13.40 1.06 -3.67
N PHE A 74 12.34 1.58 -4.28
CA PHE A 74 11.25 2.25 -3.58
C PHE A 74 9.99 1.39 -3.67
N SER A 75 9.53 0.89 -2.52
CA SER A 75 8.29 0.12 -2.44
C SER A 75 7.11 1.01 -2.02
N ARG A 76 5.94 0.76 -2.62
CA ARG A 76 4.66 1.40 -2.25
C ARG A 76 3.78 0.44 -1.44
N SER A 77 4.35 -0.35 -0.54
CA SER A 77 3.63 -1.43 0.16
C SER A 77 2.45 -0.98 1.02
N TYR A 78 2.39 0.29 1.42
CA TYR A 78 1.34 0.84 2.27
C TYR A 78 0.64 2.07 1.64
N SER A 79 0.82 2.27 0.33
CA SER A 79 0.02 3.24 -0.43
C SER A 79 -1.16 2.51 -1.05
N PRO A 80 -2.40 3.03 -0.91
CA PRO A 80 -3.53 2.58 -1.72
C PRO A 80 -3.31 2.90 -3.20
#